data_AF-A0A2D8CC63-F1
#
_entry.id   AF-A0A2D8CC63-F1
#
_cell.length_a   1.000
_cell.length_b   1.000
_cell.length_c   1.000
_cell.angle_alpha   90.00
_cell.angle_beta   90.00
_cell.angle_gamma   90.00
#
_symmetry.space_group_name_H-M   'P 1'
#
loop_
_entity.id
_entity.type
_entity.pdbx_description
1 polymer ?
#
loop_
_entity_poly.entity_id
_entity_poly.type
_entity_poly.pdbx_seq_one_letter_code
_entity_poly.pdbx_strand_id
1 'polypeptide(L)'
;TTAQFIDAIFVAKNRSNSETDTTPTAAQIVAAIPNCTVGATFMFTHINNGGNTITLTGGTDVTNANGVAVTGGNVFTLTAGQARTFVVRIEAVAGGSESVALIPLNAAHTVLT
;
A
#
# COMPACT_ATOMS: atom_id res chain seq x y z
N THR A 1 14.72 -7.02 5.96
CA THR A 1 13.84 -7.91 5.19
C THR A 1 12.65 -7.12 4.69
N THR A 2 12.50 -7.11 3.36
CA THR A 2 11.43 -6.47 2.58
C THR A 2 10.06 -6.89 3.09
N ALA A 3 9.11 -5.96 3.13
CA ALA A 3 7.75 -6.27 3.52
C ALA A 3 7.12 -7.23 2.47
N GLN A 4 6.42 -8.27 2.93
CA GLN A 4 5.72 -9.22 2.08
C GLN A 4 4.22 -9.09 2.33
N PHE A 5 3.44 -9.14 1.24
CA PHE A 5 1.99 -9.29 1.32
C PHE A 5 1.67 -10.73 1.77
N ILE A 6 1.10 -10.87 2.96
CA ILE A 6 0.44 -12.10 3.39
C ILE A 6 -1.02 -11.73 3.69
N ASP A 7 -1.92 -12.25 2.88
CA ASP A 7 -3.34 -12.44 3.21
C ASP A 7 -4.05 -11.21 3.84
N ALA A 8 -4.20 -10.15 3.03
CA ALA A 8 -4.98 -8.95 3.33
C ALA A 8 -4.53 -8.06 4.52
N ILE A 9 -3.37 -8.33 5.14
CA ILE A 9 -2.84 -7.48 6.22
C ILE A 9 -1.41 -7.04 5.90
N PHE A 10 -1.21 -5.72 5.74
CA PHE A 10 0.11 -5.11 5.76
C PHE A 10 0.41 -4.60 7.17
N VAL A 11 0.93 -5.47 8.04
CA VAL A 11 1.38 -5.03 9.37
C VAL A 11 2.68 -4.26 9.21
N ALA A 12 2.63 -2.93 9.32
CA ALA A 12 3.84 -2.14 9.50
C ALA A 12 4.52 -2.59 10.80
N LYS A 13 5.82 -2.84 10.72
CA LYS A 13 6.64 -3.30 11.85
C LYS A 13 6.47 -2.33 13.04
N ASN A 14 6.51 -2.83 14.27
CA ASN A 14 6.72 -1.96 15.43
C ASN A 14 8.02 -1.19 15.22
N ARG A 15 7.93 0.13 15.04
CA ARG A 15 9.05 0.99 14.67
C ARG A 15 9.29 2.05 15.72
N SER A 16 10.55 2.24 16.07
CA SER A 16 11.00 3.28 17.00
C SER A 16 11.28 4.62 16.33
N ASN A 17 11.25 4.70 14.99
CA ASN A 17 11.60 5.88 14.20
C ASN A 17 10.53 6.21 13.14
N SER A 18 10.56 7.43 12.61
CA SER A 18 9.83 7.79 11.39
C SER A 18 10.42 7.08 10.18
N GLU A 19 9.61 6.29 9.47
CA GLU A 19 10.06 5.48 8.35
C GLU A 19 9.06 5.51 7.19
N THR A 20 9.57 5.20 5.99
CA THR A 20 8.75 5.00 4.79
C THR A 20 8.63 3.51 4.50
N ASP A 21 7.40 3.00 4.55
CA ASP A 21 7.00 1.74 3.96
C ASP A 21 6.84 1.90 2.45
N THR A 22 7.36 0.95 1.68
CA THR A 22 7.15 0.87 0.24
C THR A 22 6.37 -0.39 -0.07
N THR A 23 5.24 -0.26 -0.76
CA THR A 23 4.54 -1.43 -1.33
C THR A 23 5.44 -2.14 -2.35
N PRO A 24 5.26 -3.45 -2.58
CA PRO A 24 5.84 -4.13 -3.73
C PRO A 24 5.50 -3.42 -5.06
N THR A 25 6.31 -3.67 -6.09
CA THR A 25 6.03 -3.12 -7.44
C THR A 25 4.75 -3.73 -8.01
N ALA A 26 4.13 -3.07 -8.99
CA ALA A 26 2.94 -3.61 -9.66
C ALA A 26 3.18 -5.02 -10.23
N ALA A 27 4.33 -5.25 -10.86
CA ALA A 27 4.73 -6.57 -11.36
C ALA A 27 4.79 -7.63 -10.24
N GLN A 28 5.32 -7.28 -9.07
CA GLN A 28 5.35 -8.20 -7.91
C GLN A 28 3.94 -8.48 -7.36
N ILE A 29 3.07 -7.47 -7.35
CA ILE A 29 1.67 -7.63 -6.91
C ILE A 29 0.90 -8.53 -7.88
N VAL A 30 1.00 -8.28 -9.19
CA VAL A 30 0.34 -9.11 -10.21
C VAL A 30 0.87 -10.54 -10.19
N ALA A 31 2.18 -10.75 -10.07
CA ALA A 31 2.78 -12.08 -9.99
C ALA A 31 2.37 -12.86 -8.73
N ALA A 32 1.99 -12.17 -7.65
CA ALA A 32 1.51 -12.79 -6.42
C ALA A 32 0.05 -13.28 -6.50
N ILE A 33 -0.72 -12.87 -7.52
CA ILE A 33 -2.13 -13.22 -7.69
C ILE A 33 -2.26 -14.27 -8.82
N PRO A 34 -2.55 -15.54 -8.50
CA PRO A 34 -2.78 -16.55 -9.53
C PRO A 34 -3.95 -16.16 -10.44
N ASN A 35 -3.76 -16.30 -11.75
CA ASN A 35 -4.76 -15.91 -12.76
C ASN A 35 -5.23 -14.44 -12.63
N CYS A 36 -4.34 -13.54 -12.25
CA CYS A 36 -4.65 -12.12 -12.09
C CYS A 36 -5.32 -11.53 -13.34
N THR A 37 -6.44 -10.84 -13.14
CA THR A 37 -7.18 -10.16 -14.21
C THR A 37 -7.25 -8.67 -13.92
N VAL A 38 -7.28 -7.86 -14.97
CA VAL A 38 -7.60 -6.43 -14.85
C VAL A 38 -8.96 -6.25 -14.17
N GLY A 39 -9.05 -5.28 -13.27
CA GLY A 39 -10.24 -5.03 -12.44
C GLY A 39 -10.34 -5.89 -11.18
N ALA A 40 -9.46 -6.87 -10.99
CA ALA A 40 -9.35 -7.56 -9.71
C ALA A 40 -9.02 -6.55 -8.60
N THR A 41 -9.62 -6.76 -7.42
CA THR A 41 -9.39 -5.91 -6.26
C THR A 41 -9.12 -6.73 -5.02
N PHE A 42 -8.27 -6.20 -4.16
CA PHE A 42 -8.07 -6.71 -2.81
C PHE A 42 -7.82 -5.54 -1.86
N MET A 43 -7.87 -5.80 -0.57
CA MET A 43 -7.72 -4.78 0.45
C MET A 43 -6.57 -5.11 1.38
N PHE A 44 -5.97 -4.06 1.95
CA PHE A 44 -5.12 -4.19 3.12
C PHE A 44 -5.26 -2.97 4.02
N THR A 45 -4.95 -3.15 5.30
CA THR A 45 -4.87 -2.05 6.26
C THR A 45 -3.41 -1.80 6.64
N HIS A 46 -2.98 -0.54 6.57
CA HIS A 46 -1.71 -0.06 7.10
C HIS A 46 -1.96 0.54 8.48
N ILE A 47 -1.26 0.03 9.50
CA ILE A 47 -1.48 0.39 10.91
C ILE A 47 -0.18 0.91 11.51
N ASN A 48 -0.20 2.09 12.11
CA ASN A 48 0.92 2.64 12.87
C ASN A 48 0.76 2.37 14.37
N ASN A 49 1.39 1.29 14.83
CA ASN A 49 1.47 0.96 16.26
C ASN A 49 2.70 1.59 16.96
N GLY A 50 3.49 2.40 16.23
CA GLY A 50 4.66 3.10 16.76
C GLY A 50 4.32 4.48 17.32
N GLY A 51 5.33 5.11 17.95
CA GLY A 51 5.21 6.45 18.53
C GLY A 51 5.48 7.61 17.54
N ASN A 52 5.92 7.32 16.31
CA ASN A 52 6.32 8.31 15.32
C ASN A 52 5.44 8.23 14.07
N THR A 53 5.39 9.31 13.30
CA THR A 53 4.71 9.32 12.00
C THR A 53 5.42 8.39 11.02
N ILE A 54 4.65 7.51 10.36
CA ILE A 54 5.14 6.67 9.27
C ILE A 54 4.48 7.09 7.95
N THR A 55 5.17 6.78 6.86
CA THR A 55 4.73 7.09 5.49
C THR A 55 4.59 5.80 4.70
N LEU A 56 3.57 5.68 3.85
CA LEU A 56 3.42 4.65 2.84
C LEU A 56 3.62 5.27 1.45
N THR A 57 4.56 4.69 0.70
CA THR A 57 4.81 4.98 -0.71
C THR A 57 4.50 3.74 -1.57
N GLY A 58 4.10 3.98 -2.80
CA GLY A 58 3.98 3.01 -3.87
C GLY A 58 5.35 2.52 -4.33
N GLY A 59 5.45 1.24 -4.69
CA GLY A 59 6.53 0.72 -5.52
C GLY A 59 6.39 1.22 -6.97
N THR A 60 7.28 0.75 -7.85
CA THR A 60 7.21 1.04 -9.29
C THR A 60 5.84 0.64 -9.86
N ASP A 61 5.25 1.54 -10.67
CA ASP A 61 3.94 1.40 -11.31
C ASP A 61 2.73 1.23 -10.35
N VAL A 62 2.93 1.59 -9.07
CA VAL A 62 1.84 1.77 -8.10
C VAL A 62 1.39 3.22 -8.10
N THR A 63 0.15 3.45 -8.52
CA THR A 63 -0.44 4.77 -8.72
C THR A 63 -1.63 5.00 -7.78
N ASN A 64 -2.11 6.23 -7.66
CA ASN A 64 -3.40 6.51 -7.03
C ASN A 64 -4.55 6.33 -8.03
N ALA A 65 -5.78 6.61 -7.60
CA ALA A 65 -6.98 6.50 -8.45
C ALA A 65 -6.94 7.36 -9.74
N ASN A 66 -6.09 8.39 -9.79
CA ASN A 66 -5.94 9.30 -10.93
C ASN A 66 -4.73 8.92 -11.82
N GLY A 67 -4.10 7.77 -11.59
CA GLY A 67 -2.93 7.32 -12.35
C GLY A 67 -1.62 8.04 -11.99
N VAL A 68 -1.60 8.80 -10.88
CA VAL A 68 -0.38 9.48 -10.41
C VAL A 68 0.41 8.55 -9.51
N ALA A 69 1.72 8.41 -9.73
CA ALA A 69 2.59 7.59 -8.90
C ALA A 69 2.48 7.97 -7.41
N VAL A 70 2.34 6.98 -6.54
CA VAL A 70 2.27 7.18 -5.07
C VAL A 70 3.70 7.32 -4.55
N THR A 71 4.38 8.40 -4.88
CA THR A 71 5.76 8.67 -4.42
C THR A 71 6.00 10.17 -4.30
N GLY A 72 7.10 10.55 -3.66
CA GLY A 72 7.44 11.95 -3.41
C GLY A 72 6.35 12.66 -2.58
N GLY A 73 5.72 13.68 -3.15
CA GLY A 73 4.65 14.45 -2.47
C GLY A 73 3.28 13.76 -2.44
N ASN A 74 3.09 12.64 -3.14
CA ASN A 74 1.81 11.92 -3.26
C ASN A 74 1.81 10.64 -2.41
N VAL A 75 2.13 10.76 -1.12
CA VAL A 75 2.26 9.63 -0.19
C VAL A 75 1.17 9.65 0.88
N PHE A 76 1.03 8.54 1.62
CA PHE A 76 0.08 8.44 2.73
C PHE A 76 0.82 8.44 4.07
N THR A 77 0.46 9.34 4.98
CA THR A 77 1.04 9.39 6.32
C THR A 77 0.05 8.91 7.38
N LEU A 78 0.60 8.30 8.43
CA LEU A 78 -0.12 7.89 9.64
C LEU A 78 0.66 8.36 10.86
N THR A 79 0.03 9.15 11.73
CA THR A 79 0.60 9.47 13.06
C THR A 79 0.45 8.27 14.00
N ALA A 80 1.05 8.36 15.19
CA ALA A 80 0.97 7.30 16.19
C ALA A 80 -0.47 6.85 16.47
N GLY A 81 -0.70 5.54 16.50
CA GLY A 81 -2.00 4.91 16.77
C GLY A 81 -3.01 4.97 15.63
N GLN A 82 -2.65 5.53 14.47
CA GLN A 82 -3.55 5.61 13.32
C GLN A 82 -3.46 4.40 12.40
N ALA A 83 -4.55 4.11 11.70
CA ALA A 83 -4.57 3.20 10.57
C ALA A 83 -5.33 3.77 9.38
N ARG A 84 -5.09 3.16 8.21
CA ARG A 84 -5.84 3.40 6.98
C ARG A 84 -5.97 2.12 6.18
N THR A 85 -7.15 1.91 5.60
CA THR A 85 -7.43 0.79 4.71
C THR A 85 -7.36 1.26 3.26
N PHE A 86 -6.76 0.44 2.42
CA PHE A 86 -6.62 0.67 1.00
C PHE A 86 -7.28 -0.43 0.20
N VAL A 87 -7.90 -0.04 -0.92
CA VAL A 87 -8.24 -0.94 -2.02
C VAL A 87 -7.09 -0.89 -3.01
N VAL A 88 -6.56 -2.04 -3.38
CA VAL A 88 -5.66 -2.20 -4.51
C VAL A 88 -6.48 -2.70 -5.69
N ARG A 89 -6.44 -1.98 -6.81
CA ARG A 89 -7.10 -2.37 -8.06
C ARG A 89 -6.05 -2.65 -9.13
N ILE A 90 -6.18 -3.79 -9.79
CA ILE A 90 -5.31 -4.18 -10.89
C ILE A 90 -5.75 -3.44 -12.16
N GLU A 91 -4.85 -2.64 -12.74
CA GLU A 91 -5.12 -1.83 -13.95
C GLU A 91 -4.54 -2.48 -15.21
N ALA A 92 -3.39 -3.15 -15.09
CA ALA A 92 -2.77 -3.92 -16.17
C ALA A 92 -2.03 -5.15 -15.64
N VAL A 93 -2.06 -6.24 -16.42
CA VAL A 93 -1.39 -7.52 -16.11
C VAL A 93 -0.45 -8.00 -17.23
N ALA A 94 -0.20 -7.14 -18.23
CA ALA A 94 0.67 -7.50 -19.35
C ALA A 94 2.13 -7.58 -18.87
N GLY A 95 2.82 -8.67 -19.21
CA GLY A 95 4.20 -8.92 -18.79
C GLY A 95 5.14 -7.76 -19.12
N GLY A 96 5.54 -6.98 -18.11
CA GLY A 96 6.41 -5.81 -18.25
C GLY A 96 5.70 -4.46 -18.42
N SER A 97 4.38 -4.41 -18.25
CA SER A 97 3.58 -3.17 -18.21
C SER A 97 2.47 -3.27 -17.16
N GLU A 98 2.71 -4.04 -16.10
CA GLU A 98 1.80 -4.17 -14.98
C GLU A 98 1.62 -2.83 -14.27
N SER A 99 0.38 -2.52 -13.90
CA SER A 99 0.08 -1.33 -13.12
C SER A 99 -1.05 -1.60 -12.15
N VAL A 100 -0.99 -0.94 -11.00
CA VAL A 100 -2.00 -1.06 -9.94
C VAL A 100 -2.32 0.31 -9.37
N ALA A 101 -3.58 0.48 -8.99
CA ALA A 101 -4.06 1.67 -8.28
C ALA A 101 -4.23 1.35 -6.79
N LEU A 102 -3.59 2.15 -5.94
CA LEU A 102 -3.72 2.15 -4.48
C LEU A 102 -4.69 3.27 -4.07
N ILE A 103 -5.86 2.88 -3.60
CA ILE A 103 -7.00 3.77 -3.37
C ILE A 103 -7.32 3.77 -1.87
N PRO A 104 -7.19 4.91 -1.14
CA PRO A 104 -7.57 4.96 0.26
C PRO A 104 -9.10 4.80 0.39
N LEU A 105 -9.56 3.82 1.16
CA LEU A 105 -10.99 3.60 1.41
C LEU A 105 -11.53 4.57 2.46
N ASN A 106 -10.68 4.96 3.41
CA ASN A 106 -11.00 5.87 4.49
C ASN A 106 -9.87 6.89 4.72
N ALA A 107 -10.21 7.96 5.45
CA ALA A 107 -9.19 8.81 6.05
C ALA A 107 -8.39 8.03 7.10
N ALA A 108 -7.19 8.52 7.45
CA ALA A 108 -6.48 8.00 8.61
C ALA A 108 -7.35 8.17 9.86
N HIS A 109 -7.46 7.12 10.67
CA HIS A 109 -8.28 7.11 11.87
C HIS A 109 -7.52 6.43 13.01
N THR A 110 -7.75 6.88 14.24
CA THR A 110 -7.17 6.26 15.44
C THR A 110 -7.84 4.93 15.72
N VAL A 111 -7.06 3.88 15.90
CA VAL A 111 -7.56 2.52 16.19
C VAL A 111 -7.17 2.04 17.59
N LEU A 112 -6.24 2.75 18.23
CA LEU A 112 -5.72 2.46 19.58
C LEU A 112 -5.72 3.78 20.38
N THR A 113 -6.45 3.80 21.48
CA THR A 113 -6.40 4.84 22.54
C THR A 113 -5.75 4.27 23.78
#